data_AF-A0A0K1PAL1-F1
#
_entry.id   AF-A0A0K1PAL1-F1
#
_cell.length_a   1.000
_cell.length_b   1.000
_cell.length_c   1.000
_cell.angle_alpha   90.00
_cell.angle_beta   90.00
_cell.angle_gamma   90.00
#
_symmetry.space_group_name_H-M   'P 1'
#
loop_
_entity.id
_entity.type
_entity.pdbx_description
1 polymer ?
#
loop_
_entity_poly.entity_id
_entity_poly.type
_entity_poly.pdbx_seq_one_letter_code
_entity_poly.pdbx_strand_id
1 'polypeptide(L)'
;MRGSLQTEEIVEFPVDRRGFLRRECAACHRQFKLRRSGADASIVLRRIMKSLPHVNEQEIRAAISQRICPYCAHRADGDEWWTDEQRVFLGRMAAAIGEEVRFEQLRHVERTLGQNPYLTFLPVAPAPFEGASRTESDDMRVMPLVCCGEEVKIRESWTGSIRCPFCGIEHATEPVQPPADPD
;
A
#
# COMPACT_ATOMS: atom_id res chain seq x y z
N MET A 1 30.59 -18.15 5.23
CA MET A 1 30.60 -17.37 3.97
C MET A 1 29.47 -16.36 4.03
N ARG A 2 29.79 -15.09 3.78
CA ARG A 2 28.86 -13.95 3.79
C ARG A 2 27.85 -14.16 2.66
N GLY A 3 26.60 -14.43 2.99
CA GLY A 3 25.50 -14.27 2.04
C GLY A 3 25.32 -12.78 1.82
N SER A 4 25.78 -12.29 0.68
CA SER A 4 25.55 -10.93 0.22
C SER A 4 24.05 -10.62 0.30
N LEU A 5 23.66 -9.74 1.23
CA LEU A 5 22.45 -8.93 1.09
C LEU A 5 22.71 -7.95 -0.06
N GLN A 6 22.79 -8.45 -1.30
CA GLN A 6 22.89 -7.60 -2.49
C GLN A 6 21.49 -7.35 -2.99
N THR A 7 20.89 -6.35 -2.35
CA THR A 7 19.88 -5.39 -2.80
C THR A 7 19.09 -5.07 -1.53
N GLU A 8 19.19 -3.83 -1.05
CA GLU A 8 18.17 -3.29 -0.15
C GLU A 8 16.86 -3.31 -0.95
N GLU A 9 16.14 -4.43 -0.87
CA GLU A 9 14.93 -4.65 -1.64
C GLU A 9 13.84 -3.79 -0.99
N ILE A 10 13.78 -2.53 -1.44
CA ILE A 10 12.90 -1.54 -0.85
C ILE A 10 11.47 -1.95 -1.17
N VAL A 11 10.69 -2.20 -0.11
CA VAL A 11 9.28 -2.52 -0.21
C VAL A 11 8.50 -1.25 -0.56
N GLU A 12 8.30 -1.02 -1.85
CA GLU A 12 7.57 0.16 -2.32
C GLU A 12 6.52 -0.19 -3.36
N PHE A 13 5.40 0.53 -3.30
CA PHE A 13 4.48 0.57 -4.41
C PHE A 13 4.96 1.54 -5.48
N PRO A 14 4.71 1.24 -6.76
CA PRO A 14 5.01 2.19 -7.80
C PRO A 14 4.16 3.45 -7.67
N VAL A 15 4.79 4.58 -7.95
CA VAL A 15 4.15 5.88 -8.03
C VAL A 15 4.19 6.38 -9.46
N ASP A 16 3.25 7.23 -9.83
CA ASP A 16 3.27 7.86 -11.14
C ASP A 16 4.41 8.89 -11.26
N ARG A 17 4.56 9.47 -12.46
CA ARG A 17 5.60 10.46 -12.76
C ARG A 17 5.58 11.69 -11.83
N ARG A 18 4.45 11.98 -11.17
CA ARG A 18 4.28 13.12 -10.25
C ARG A 18 4.34 12.69 -8.78
N GLY A 19 4.64 11.43 -8.49
CA GLY A 19 4.77 10.88 -7.14
C GLY A 19 3.43 10.54 -6.48
N PHE A 20 2.36 10.31 -7.24
CA PHE A 20 1.09 9.87 -6.68
C PHE A 20 0.99 8.34 -6.67
N LEU A 21 0.46 7.82 -5.57
CA LEU A 21 0.18 6.42 -5.32
C LEU A 21 -1.31 6.15 -5.54
N ARG A 22 -1.60 5.12 -6.34
CA ARG A 22 -2.97 4.66 -6.60
C ARG A 22 -3.60 4.03 -5.36
N ARG A 23 -4.88 4.34 -5.18
CA ARG A 23 -5.76 3.84 -4.13
C ARG A 23 -7.09 3.41 -4.73
N GLU A 24 -7.79 2.54 -4.03
CA GLU A 24 -9.13 2.08 -4.39
C GLU A 24 -10.04 2.14 -3.16
N CYS A 25 -11.27 2.63 -3.35
CA CYS A 25 -12.25 2.67 -2.29
C CYS A 25 -12.91 1.30 -2.09
N ALA A 26 -12.85 0.74 -0.88
CA ALA A 26 -13.51 -0.53 -0.56
C ALA A 26 -15.04 -0.51 -0.73
N ALA A 27 -15.68 0.67 -0.60
CA ALA A 27 -17.14 0.78 -0.70
C ALA A 27 -17.68 1.01 -2.12
N CYS A 28 -16.95 1.75 -2.96
CA CYS A 28 -17.43 2.09 -4.30
C CYS A 28 -16.51 1.64 -5.44
N HIS A 29 -15.40 0.99 -5.11
CA HIS A 29 -14.37 0.45 -6.01
C HIS A 29 -13.78 1.47 -6.99
N ARG A 30 -14.03 2.77 -6.78
CA ARG A 30 -13.43 3.83 -7.60
C ARG A 30 -11.99 4.05 -7.16
N GLN A 31 -11.14 4.20 -8.16
CA GLN A 31 -9.73 4.50 -7.97
C GLN A 31 -9.46 6.00 -8.03
N PHE A 32 -8.47 6.41 -7.24
CA PHE A 32 -7.94 7.77 -7.17
C PHE A 32 -6.47 7.68 -6.78
N LYS A 33 -5.72 8.77 -6.91
CA LYS A 33 -4.33 8.80 -6.43
C LYS A 33 -4.10 9.94 -5.46
N LEU A 34 -3.28 9.66 -4.46
CA LEU A 34 -2.81 10.63 -3.49
C LEU A 34 -1.30 10.68 -3.53
N ARG A 35 -0.74 11.85 -3.21
CA ARG A 35 0.71 11.98 -3.05
C ARG A 35 1.20 10.98 -2.00
N ARG A 36 2.30 10.31 -2.29
CA ARG A 36 2.94 9.41 -1.33
C ARG A 36 3.33 10.20 -0.07
N SER A 37 3.06 9.62 1.09
CA SER A 37 3.33 10.21 2.40
C SER A 37 4.16 9.26 3.26
N GLY A 38 4.86 9.77 4.27
CA GLY A 38 5.61 8.93 5.21
C GLY A 38 4.74 7.87 5.92
N ALA A 39 3.44 8.13 6.08
CA ALA A 39 2.49 7.18 6.65
C ALA A 39 2.33 5.91 5.79
N ASP A 40 2.62 5.95 4.48
CA ASP A 40 2.39 4.83 3.58
C ASP A 40 3.30 3.64 3.91
N ALA A 41 4.54 3.90 4.33
CA ALA A 41 5.47 2.86 4.79
C ALA A 41 4.92 2.14 6.03
N SER A 42 4.34 2.88 6.99
CA SER A 42 3.73 2.29 8.19
C SER A 42 2.50 1.45 7.84
N ILE A 43 1.68 1.88 6.88
CA ILE A 43 0.49 1.13 6.45
C ILE A 43 0.90 -0.15 5.71
N VAL A 44 1.93 -0.09 4.84
CA VAL A 44 2.51 -1.26 4.16
C VAL A 44 3.03 -2.26 5.19
N LEU A 45 3.84 -1.81 6.14
CA LEU A 45 4.37 -2.66 7.21
C LEU A 45 3.24 -3.30 8.02
N ARG A 46 2.23 -2.53 8.42
CA ARG A 46 1.05 -3.04 9.14
C ARG A 46 0.38 -4.18 8.37
N ARG A 47 0.19 -4.02 7.07
CA ARG A 47 -0.47 -5.02 6.22
C ARG A 47 0.36 -6.30 6.07
N ILE A 48 1.67 -6.18 5.92
CA ILE A 48 2.59 -7.33 5.86
C ILE A 48 2.55 -8.07 7.20
N MET A 49 2.72 -7.35 8.31
CA MET A 49 2.74 -7.94 9.66
C MET A 49 1.44 -8.65 10.02
N LYS A 50 0.27 -8.10 9.66
CA LYS A 50 -1.03 -8.77 9.82
C LYS A 50 -1.15 -10.08 9.02
N SER A 51 -0.35 -10.24 7.96
CA SER A 51 -0.37 -11.42 7.10
C SER A 51 0.62 -12.50 7.54
N LEU A 52 1.52 -12.19 8.50
CA LEU A 52 2.51 -13.14 9.00
C LEU A 52 1.93 -14.01 10.12
N PRO A 53 2.20 -15.33 10.12
CA PRO A 53 1.76 -16.21 11.18
C PRO A 53 2.46 -15.87 12.50
N HIS A 54 1.76 -16.04 13.61
CA HIS A 54 2.29 -15.87 14.99
C HIS A 54 2.77 -14.46 15.35
N VAL A 55 2.48 -13.45 14.54
CA VAL A 55 2.64 -12.06 14.93
C VAL A 55 1.46 -11.64 15.80
N ASN A 56 1.74 -11.06 16.96
CA ASN A 56 0.71 -10.43 17.77
C ASN A 56 0.31 -9.10 17.15
N GLU A 57 -0.92 -9.01 16.63
CA GLU A 57 -1.42 -7.77 16.01
C GLU A 57 -1.36 -6.55 16.95
N GLN A 58 -1.44 -6.77 18.27
CA GLN A 58 -1.37 -5.71 19.28
C GLN A 58 0.03 -5.08 19.38
N GLU A 59 1.07 -5.76 18.90
CA GLU A 59 2.44 -5.23 18.87
C GLU A 59 2.71 -4.35 17.64
N ILE A 60 1.78 -4.32 16.67
CA ILE A 60 1.91 -3.53 15.45
C ILE A 60 1.57 -2.06 15.75
N ARG A 61 2.56 -1.29 16.23
CA ARG A 61 2.46 0.16 16.49
C ARG A 61 2.57 0.99 15.20
N ALA A 62 1.70 0.75 14.23
CA ALA A 62 1.67 1.54 12.99
C ALA A 62 0.60 2.63 13.05
N ALA A 63 0.95 3.85 12.62
CA ALA A 63 0.00 4.95 12.53
C ALA A 63 -1.14 4.62 11.56
N ILE A 64 -2.38 4.77 12.03
CA ILE A 64 -3.58 4.60 11.22
C ILE A 64 -3.95 5.99 10.67
N SER A 65 -3.72 6.22 9.37
CA SER A 65 -4.27 7.40 8.71
C SER A 65 -5.66 7.07 8.18
N GLN A 66 -6.71 7.51 8.86
CA GLN A 66 -8.04 7.49 8.28
C GLN A 66 -8.10 8.46 7.10
N ARG A 67 -8.73 8.01 6.01
CA ARG A 67 -8.96 8.84 4.82
C ARG A 67 -10.41 8.76 4.39
N ILE A 68 -10.79 9.67 3.51
CA ILE A 68 -12.15 9.78 2.97
C ILE A 68 -12.08 9.52 1.46
N CYS A 69 -13.02 8.72 0.94
CA CYS A 69 -13.15 8.52 -0.50
C CYS A 69 -13.56 9.84 -1.17
N PRO A 70 -12.83 10.29 -2.22
CA PRO A 70 -13.21 11.51 -2.93
C PRO A 70 -14.60 11.44 -3.58
N TYR A 71 -15.08 10.25 -3.90
CA TYR A 71 -16.30 10.09 -4.71
C TYR A 71 -17.55 9.80 -3.86
N CYS A 72 -17.45 8.93 -2.85
CA CYS A 72 -18.61 8.47 -2.07
C CYS A 72 -18.56 8.84 -0.58
N ALA A 73 -17.54 9.60 -0.17
CA ALA A 73 -17.32 10.00 1.23
C ALA A 73 -17.13 8.87 2.24
N HIS A 74 -16.96 7.61 1.78
CA HIS A 74 -16.65 6.48 2.65
C HIS A 74 -15.36 6.74 3.44
N ARG A 75 -15.34 6.38 4.72
CA ARG A 75 -14.21 6.53 5.64
C ARG A 75 -13.64 5.15 5.93
N ALA A 76 -12.33 5.03 5.82
CA ALA A 76 -11.65 3.77 6.06
C ALA A 76 -10.20 4.01 6.51
N ASP A 77 -9.62 2.99 7.13
CA ASP A 77 -8.24 3.00 7.56
C ASP A 77 -7.28 2.83 6.36
N GLY A 78 -6.02 3.22 6.55
CA GLY A 78 -5.00 3.24 5.49
C GLY A 78 -4.90 1.96 4.65
N ASP A 79 -5.03 0.79 5.28
CA ASP A 79 -4.88 -0.53 4.67
C ASP A 79 -6.10 -1.00 3.85
N GLU A 80 -7.22 -0.31 3.96
CA GLU A 80 -8.42 -0.57 3.17
C GLU A 80 -8.40 0.14 1.80
N TRP A 81 -7.50 1.12 1.64
CA TRP A 81 -7.39 1.91 0.41
C TRP A 81 -6.51 1.27 -0.67
N TRP A 82 -6.02 0.05 -0.46
CA TRP A 82 -5.18 -0.65 -1.44
C TRP A 82 -6.00 -1.14 -2.64
N THR A 83 -5.41 -1.19 -3.82
CA THR A 83 -6.00 -1.89 -4.96
C THR A 83 -5.88 -3.40 -4.76
N ASP A 84 -6.63 -4.19 -5.53
CA ASP A 84 -6.47 -5.64 -5.53
C ASP A 84 -5.05 -6.08 -5.90
N GLU A 85 -4.42 -5.43 -6.88
CA GLU A 85 -3.05 -5.81 -7.27
C GLU A 85 -2.04 -5.49 -6.16
N GLN A 86 -2.23 -4.38 -5.46
CA GLN A 86 -1.43 -4.03 -4.29
C GLN A 86 -1.64 -5.04 -3.16
N ARG A 87 -2.88 -5.47 -2.88
CA ARG A 87 -3.18 -6.50 -1.88
C ARG A 87 -2.48 -7.83 -2.21
N VAL A 88 -2.54 -8.26 -3.47
CA VAL A 88 -1.89 -9.49 -3.95
C VAL A 88 -0.38 -9.39 -3.82
N PHE A 89 0.22 -8.25 -4.19
CA PHE A 89 1.66 -8.02 -4.05
C PHE A 89 2.10 -8.12 -2.58
N LEU A 90 1.43 -7.42 -1.67
CA LEU A 90 1.74 -7.48 -0.23
C LEU A 90 1.55 -8.89 0.33
N GLY A 91 0.55 -9.64 -0.14
CA GLY A 91 0.32 -11.02 0.28
C GLY A 91 1.45 -11.97 -0.15
N ARG A 92 1.92 -11.88 -1.40
CA ARG A 92 3.06 -12.67 -1.89
C ARG A 92 4.33 -12.37 -1.11
N MET A 93 4.56 -11.10 -0.79
CA MET A 93 5.72 -10.68 -0.01
C MET A 93 5.64 -11.17 1.43
N ALA A 94 4.48 -11.07 2.09
CA ALA A 94 4.30 -11.63 3.43
C ALA A 94 4.53 -13.14 3.45
N ALA A 95 4.06 -13.87 2.43
CA ALA A 95 4.34 -15.30 2.28
C ALA A 95 5.85 -15.57 2.14
N ALA A 96 6.57 -14.81 1.30
CA ALA A 96 8.01 -14.95 1.14
C ALA A 96 8.78 -14.69 2.45
N ILE A 97 8.40 -13.66 3.21
CA ILE A 97 8.96 -13.39 4.55
C ILE A 97 8.65 -14.55 5.50
N GLY A 98 7.44 -15.10 5.46
CA GLY A 98 7.05 -16.26 6.27
C GLY A 98 7.89 -17.50 5.99
N GLU A 99 8.16 -17.79 4.71
CA GLU A 99 9.02 -18.90 4.29
C GLU A 99 10.48 -18.68 4.72
N GLU A 100 10.99 -17.45 4.64
CA GLU A 100 12.35 -17.11 5.11
C GLU A 100 12.47 -17.32 6.64
N VAL A 101 11.50 -16.84 7.41
CA VAL A 101 11.47 -17.05 8.87
C VAL A 101 11.41 -18.54 9.20
N ARG A 102 10.56 -19.31 8.51
CA ARG A 102 10.43 -20.75 8.69
C ARG A 102 11.75 -21.48 8.36
N PHE A 103 12.39 -21.10 7.26
CA PHE A 103 13.66 -21.67 6.85
C PHE A 103 14.73 -21.45 7.91
N GLU A 104 14.88 -20.23 8.42
CA GLU A 104 15.88 -19.93 9.47
C GLU A 104 15.57 -20.63 10.80
N GLN A 105 14.29 -20.78 11.16
CA GLN A 105 13.88 -21.60 12.31
C GLN A 105 14.30 -23.07 12.15
N LEU A 106 13.98 -23.71 11.02
CA LEU A 106 14.34 -25.10 10.76
C LEU A 106 15.86 -25.30 10.68
N ARG A 107 16.57 -24.37 10.06
CA ARG A 107 18.03 -24.36 9.98
C ARG A 107 18.68 -24.21 11.35
N HIS A 108 18.06 -23.48 12.28
CA HIS A 108 18.52 -23.43 13.67
C HIS A 108 18.37 -24.79 14.36
N VAL A 109 17.24 -25.47 14.17
CA VAL A 109 17.01 -26.81 14.74
C VAL A 109 17.98 -27.84 14.15
N GLU A 110 18.17 -27.85 12.83
CA GLU A 110 19.13 -28.73 12.14
C GLU A 110 20.54 -28.57 12.73
N ARG A 111 21.01 -27.33 12.90
CA ARG A 111 22.32 -27.06 13.51
C ARG A 111 22.42 -27.55 14.95
N THR A 112 21.37 -27.36 15.73
CA THR A 112 21.36 -27.70 17.17
C THR A 112 21.24 -29.20 17.40
N LEU A 113 20.54 -29.91 16.51
CA LEU A 113 20.35 -31.36 16.54
C LEU A 113 21.27 -32.11 15.58
N GLY A 114 22.38 -31.50 15.14
CA GLY A 114 23.25 -32.07 14.09
C GLY A 114 23.89 -33.43 14.43
N GLN A 115 23.85 -33.85 15.69
CA GLN A 115 24.30 -35.18 16.14
C GLN A 115 23.18 -36.23 16.20
N ASN A 116 21.91 -35.85 15.98
CA ASN A 116 20.79 -36.77 15.96
C ASN A 116 20.74 -37.53 14.62
N PRO A 117 20.97 -38.86 14.61
CA PRO A 117 20.95 -39.64 13.37
C PRO A 117 19.54 -39.82 12.78
N TYR A 118 18.49 -39.40 13.50
CA TYR A 118 17.09 -39.58 13.12
C TYR A 118 16.37 -38.26 12.81
N LEU A 119 17.07 -37.27 12.27
CA LEU A 119 16.43 -36.04 11.81
C LEU A 119 15.45 -36.35 10.66
N THR A 120 14.17 -36.00 10.81
CA THR A 120 13.10 -36.35 9.86
C THR A 120 12.75 -35.23 8.88
N PHE A 121 13.51 -34.13 8.88
CA PHE A 121 13.29 -32.99 8.00
C PHE A 121 14.61 -32.46 7.45
N LEU A 122 14.54 -31.73 6.34
CA LEU A 122 15.66 -31.02 5.73
C LEU A 122 15.20 -29.58 5.44
N PRO A 123 15.87 -28.54 5.97
CA PRO A 123 15.56 -27.17 5.61
C PRO A 123 15.95 -26.90 4.15
N VAL A 124 15.03 -26.36 3.37
CA VAL A 124 15.26 -25.96 1.99
C VAL A 124 15.18 -24.45 1.92
N ALA A 125 16.21 -23.82 1.36
CA ALA A 125 16.23 -22.37 1.20
C ALA A 125 15.06 -21.94 0.28
N PRO A 126 14.31 -20.90 0.66
CA PRO A 126 13.22 -20.42 -0.17
C PRO A 126 13.76 -19.77 -1.45
N ALA A 127 12.93 -19.73 -2.48
CA ALA A 127 13.24 -18.96 -3.68
C ALA A 127 13.27 -17.46 -3.32
N PRO A 128 14.19 -16.67 -3.92
CA PRO A 128 14.17 -15.23 -3.77
C PRO A 128 12.81 -14.65 -4.15
N PHE A 129 12.37 -13.63 -3.41
CA PHE A 129 11.17 -12.90 -3.78
C PHE A 129 11.44 -12.11 -5.06
N GLU A 130 10.58 -12.26 -6.06
CA GLU A 130 10.62 -11.42 -7.26
C GLU A 130 9.62 -10.28 -7.10
N GLY A 131 10.14 -9.09 -6.79
CA GLY A 131 9.37 -7.86 -6.72
C GLY A 131 8.62 -7.55 -8.01
N ALA A 132 7.38 -7.10 -7.89
CA ALA A 132 6.62 -6.63 -9.04
C ALA A 132 7.14 -5.24 -9.46
N SER A 133 8.07 -5.20 -10.42
CA SER A 133 8.36 -3.97 -11.16
C SER A 133 7.18 -3.67 -12.08
N ARG A 134 6.21 -2.92 -11.58
CA ARG A 134 5.12 -2.39 -12.40
C ARG A 134 5.25 -0.88 -12.42
N THR A 135 5.31 -0.28 -13.59
CA THR A 135 5.20 1.17 -13.73
C THR A 135 3.76 1.61 -13.48
N GLU A 136 3.56 2.63 -12.66
CA GLU A 136 2.25 3.25 -12.45
C GLU A 136 1.90 4.12 -13.66
N SER A 137 0.68 3.96 -14.21
CA SER A 137 0.19 4.77 -15.34
C SER A 137 -0.07 6.22 -14.92
N ASP A 138 -0.10 7.15 -15.87
CA ASP A 138 -0.53 8.55 -15.62
C ASP A 138 -1.84 8.83 -16.36
N ASP A 139 -2.92 8.23 -15.86
CA ASP A 139 -4.26 8.10 -16.46
C ASP A 139 -5.35 8.89 -15.69
N MET A 140 -4.94 9.83 -14.85
CA MET A 140 -5.86 10.58 -13.98
C MET A 140 -5.48 12.06 -13.94
N ARG A 141 -6.51 12.93 -13.96
CA ARG A 141 -6.32 14.38 -13.88
C ARG A 141 -6.09 14.83 -12.45
N VAL A 142 -5.27 15.86 -12.29
CA VAL A 142 -4.95 16.44 -10.98
C VAL A 142 -5.98 17.49 -10.61
N MET A 143 -6.46 17.43 -9.37
CA MET A 143 -7.38 18.38 -8.78
C MET A 143 -6.75 19.01 -7.52
N PRO A 144 -6.57 20.34 -7.49
CA PRO A 144 -6.12 21.03 -6.29
C PRO A 144 -7.25 21.13 -5.26
N LEU A 145 -6.93 20.88 -3.99
CA LEU A 145 -7.85 20.93 -2.86
C LEU A 145 -7.64 22.22 -2.08
N VAL A 146 -8.47 23.23 -2.36
CA VAL A 146 -8.35 24.58 -1.75
C VAL A 146 -8.47 24.60 -0.22
N CYS A 147 -9.06 23.56 0.39
CA CYS A 147 -9.26 23.50 1.83
C CYS A 147 -7.98 23.24 2.63
N CYS A 148 -7.00 22.56 2.04
CA CYS A 148 -5.78 22.14 2.74
C CYS A 148 -4.51 22.29 1.89
N GLY A 149 -4.62 22.76 0.65
CA GLY A 149 -3.49 22.94 -0.26
C GLY A 149 -2.95 21.65 -0.88
N GLU A 150 -3.60 20.51 -0.64
CA GLU A 150 -3.19 19.21 -1.17
C GLU A 150 -3.73 18.99 -2.60
N GLU A 151 -3.22 17.95 -3.26
CA GLU A 151 -3.67 17.53 -4.58
C GLU A 151 -4.24 16.10 -4.53
N VAL A 152 -5.26 15.83 -5.34
CA VAL A 152 -5.78 14.48 -5.58
C VAL A 152 -5.86 14.23 -7.07
N LYS A 153 -5.50 13.03 -7.52
CA LYS A 153 -5.80 12.60 -8.89
C LYS A 153 -7.11 11.82 -8.93
N ILE A 154 -8.00 12.23 -9.81
CA ILE A 154 -9.30 11.59 -10.02
C ILE A 154 -9.45 11.17 -11.48
N ARG A 155 -10.42 10.29 -11.76
CA ARG A 155 -10.73 9.85 -13.12
C ARG A 155 -11.06 11.06 -14.01
N GLU A 156 -10.53 11.07 -15.22
CA GLU A 156 -10.77 12.15 -16.18
C GLU A 156 -12.26 12.35 -16.50
N SER A 157 -13.00 11.25 -16.62
CA SER A 157 -14.44 11.25 -16.93
C SER A 157 -15.35 11.67 -15.76
N TRP A 158 -14.79 12.02 -14.59
CA TRP A 158 -15.59 12.40 -13.43
C TRP A 158 -15.98 13.89 -13.48
N THR A 159 -17.29 14.14 -13.53
CA THR A 159 -17.90 15.49 -13.63
C THR A 159 -18.58 15.95 -12.35
N GLY A 160 -18.85 15.05 -11.39
CA GLY A 160 -19.47 15.40 -10.11
C GLY A 160 -18.49 16.03 -9.12
N SER A 161 -18.99 16.62 -8.05
CA SER A 161 -18.13 17.12 -6.97
C SER A 161 -17.28 16.01 -6.35
N ILE A 162 -16.19 16.40 -5.69
CA ILE A 162 -15.32 15.49 -4.94
C ILE A 162 -15.18 15.95 -3.49
N ARG A 163 -14.90 15.02 -2.60
CA ARG A 163 -14.59 15.28 -1.20
C ARG A 163 -13.09 15.25 -0.97
N CYS A 164 -12.56 16.19 -0.19
CA CYS A 164 -11.16 16.16 0.21
C CYS A 164 -10.86 14.88 1.01
N PRO A 165 -9.87 14.06 0.62
CA PRO A 165 -9.56 12.81 1.32
C PRO A 165 -9.03 12.98 2.74
N PHE A 166 -8.62 14.19 3.10
CA PHE A 166 -8.03 14.52 4.40
C PHE A 166 -9.05 15.15 5.36
N CYS A 167 -9.85 16.13 4.91
CA CYS A 167 -10.79 16.83 5.79
C CYS A 167 -12.28 16.64 5.43
N GLY A 168 -12.61 16.14 4.24
CA GLY A 168 -13.98 15.86 3.81
C GLY A 168 -14.77 17.04 3.25
N ILE A 169 -14.15 18.22 3.11
CA ILE A 169 -14.74 19.38 2.43
C ILE A 169 -15.03 19.04 0.96
N GLU A 170 -16.14 19.52 0.44
CA GLU A 170 -16.56 19.30 -0.93
C GLU A 170 -15.93 20.33 -1.88
N HIS A 171 -15.50 19.88 -3.06
CA HIS A 171 -14.91 20.67 -4.12
C HIS A 171 -15.68 20.43 -5.41
N ALA A 172 -16.09 21.51 -6.07
CA ALA A 172 -16.56 21.45 -7.44
C ALA A 172 -15.41 21.03 -8.37
N THR A 173 -15.71 20.17 -9.33
CA THR A 173 -14.75 19.65 -10.31
C THR A 173 -14.67 20.44 -11.60
N GLU A 174 -15.66 21.30 -11.83
CA GLU A 174 -15.69 22.30 -12.89
C GLU A 174 -15.25 23.65 -12.32
N PRO A 175 -14.57 24.49 -13.12
CA PRO A 175 -14.38 25.88 -12.73
C PRO A 175 -15.75 26.53 -12.54
N VAL A 176 -15.94 27.20 -11.41
CA VAL A 176 -17.13 28.05 -11.18
C VAL A 176 -17.14 29.09 -12.30
N GLN A 177 -18.12 28.97 -13.20
CA GLN A 177 -18.34 29.98 -14.24
C GLN A 177 -18.75 31.27 -13.51
N PRO A 178 -18.01 32.39 -13.67
CA PRO A 178 -18.41 33.64 -13.04
C PRO A 178 -19.82 34.00 -13.52
N PRO A 179 -20.65 34.61 -12.66
CA PRO A 179 -21.99 35.04 -13.07
C PRO A 179 -21.84 35.94 -14.30
N ALA A 180 -22.65 35.67 -15.34
CA ALA A 180 -22.73 36.53 -16.50
C ALA A 180 -23.15 37.93 -16.03
N ASP A 181 -22.36 38.95 -16.37
CA ASP A 181 -22.72 40.34 -16.08
C ASP A 181 -24.10 40.62 -16.69
N PRO A 182 -25.05 41.18 -15.92
CA PRO A 182 -26.29 41.69 -16.49
C PRO A 182 -25.96 42.96 -17.29
N ASP A 183 -26.24 42.93 -18.59
CA ASP A 183 -26.28 44.09 -19.49
C ASP A 183 -27.24 45.19 -18.98
#